data_AF-L1K367-F1
#
_entry.id   AF-L1K367-F1
#
_cell.length_a   1.000
_cell.length_b   1.000
_cell.length_c   1.000
_cell.angle_alpha   90.00
_cell.angle_beta   90.00
_cell.angle_gamma   90.00
#
_symmetry.space_group_name_H-M   'P 1'
#
loop_
_entity.id
_entity.type
_entity.pdbx_description
1 polymer ?
#
loop_
_entity_poly.entity_id
_entity_poly.type
_entity_poly.pdbx_seq_one_letter_code
_entity_poly.pdbx_strand_id
1 'polypeptide(L)'
;MEDPMRRPSLQATSSTAERARAACQRLSEDSIVEELTGKMKVTRERLQLRRENDTSSLLSPYVTLTFAQTLDGSIATLDRRPLEISCNESMVMTHHLRSVHDCILVGIGTVRSDDPSLTVRLCNGSNPKPVVLDPRLTIRRDCRLLSSPACVRPIVACSRADLVNSSRAVELEALGCTVMGCELQANGHVDLVSVLCGLASLRMKSVMVEGGAQV
;
A
#
# COMPACT_ATOMS: atom_id res chain seq x y z
N MET A 1 -0.24 29.80 -24.98
CA MET A 1 -1.46 29.57 -24.19
C MET A 1 -1.01 28.80 -22.96
N GLU A 2 -0.72 29.51 -21.87
CA GLU A 2 -0.23 28.91 -20.63
C GLU A 2 -1.37 28.17 -19.93
N ASP A 3 -1.06 26.99 -19.39
CA ASP A 3 -1.99 26.15 -18.64
C ASP A 3 -2.29 26.80 -17.27
N PRO A 4 -3.53 27.25 -17.01
CA PRO A 4 -3.91 27.94 -15.77
C PRO A 4 -3.89 27.03 -14.53
N MET A 5 -3.57 25.73 -14.66
CA MET A 5 -3.47 24.77 -13.56
C MET A 5 -2.03 24.39 -13.18
N ARG A 6 -1.00 25.00 -13.77
CA ARG A 6 0.40 24.75 -13.38
C ARG A 6 0.74 25.50 -12.08
N ARG A 7 0.25 25.00 -10.94
CA ARG A 7 0.73 25.44 -9.63
C ARG A 7 2.23 25.12 -9.50
N PRO A 8 3.06 26.02 -8.96
CA PRO A 8 4.42 25.67 -8.63
C PRO A 8 4.39 24.54 -7.61
N SER A 9 4.93 23.37 -7.97
CA SER A 9 5.16 22.31 -7.01
C SER A 9 6.15 22.84 -5.98
N LEU A 10 5.67 23.16 -4.77
CA LEU A 10 6.54 23.39 -3.62
C LEU A 10 7.15 22.02 -3.28
N GLN A 11 8.46 21.90 -3.53
CA GLN A 11 9.20 20.65 -3.47
C GLN A 11 10.01 20.60 -2.17
N ALA A 12 9.92 19.48 -1.45
CA ALA A 12 10.60 19.31 -0.17
C ALA A 12 12.12 19.19 -0.31
N THR A 13 12.83 19.88 0.58
CA THR A 13 14.28 19.72 0.83
C THR A 13 14.49 18.80 2.04
N SER A 14 15.72 18.33 2.27
CA SER A 14 16.06 17.56 3.49
C SER A 14 15.64 18.28 4.77
N SER A 15 15.78 19.61 4.80
CA SER A 15 15.35 20.44 5.95
C SER A 15 13.83 20.44 6.16
N THR A 16 13.02 20.29 5.11
CA THR A 16 11.56 20.23 5.22
C THR A 16 11.11 18.93 5.88
N ALA A 17 11.75 17.80 5.55
CA ALA A 17 11.48 16.51 6.17
C ALA A 17 11.92 16.48 7.65
N GLU A 18 13.08 17.06 7.97
CA GLU A 18 13.55 17.22 9.35
C GLU A 18 12.56 18.05 10.19
N ARG A 19 12.03 19.14 9.62
CA ARG A 19 11.01 19.96 10.30
C ARG A 19 9.69 19.21 10.51
N ALA A 20 9.26 18.40 9.55
CA ALA A 20 8.06 17.55 9.70
C ALA A 20 8.24 16.53 10.84
N ARG A 21 9.42 15.91 10.94
CA ARG A 21 9.76 15.03 12.08
C ARG A 21 9.77 15.77 13.41
N ALA A 22 10.45 16.91 13.47
CA ALA A 22 10.53 17.71 14.68
C ALA A 22 9.16 18.25 15.12
N ALA A 23 8.22 18.48 14.18
CA ALA A 23 6.83 18.82 14.52
C ALA A 23 6.10 17.64 15.18
N CYS A 24 6.25 16.41 14.64
CA CYS A 24 5.70 15.21 15.28
C CYS A 24 6.25 14.98 16.69
N GLN A 25 7.55 15.23 16.90
CA GLN A 25 8.20 15.07 18.21
C GLN A 25 7.81 16.14 19.26
N ARG A 26 7.15 17.23 18.85
CA ARG A 26 6.78 18.35 19.74
C ARG A 26 5.34 18.30 20.23
N LEU A 27 4.49 17.47 19.63
CA LEU A 27 3.16 17.18 20.16
C LEU A 27 3.35 16.22 21.35
N SER A 28 2.57 16.39 22.42
CA SER A 28 2.64 15.46 23.55
C SER A 28 2.24 14.06 23.08
N GLU A 29 2.98 13.04 23.53
CA GLU A 29 2.71 11.63 23.18
C GLU A 29 1.24 11.27 23.42
N ASP A 30 0.66 11.74 24.52
CA ASP A 30 -0.74 11.49 24.89
C ASP A 30 -1.75 12.04 23.86
N SER A 31 -1.53 13.24 23.32
CA SER A 31 -2.46 13.85 22.37
C SER A 31 -2.40 13.17 20.99
N ILE A 32 -1.20 12.75 20.57
CA ILE A 32 -1.03 11.97 19.33
C ILE A 32 -1.67 10.59 19.50
N VAL A 33 -1.42 9.92 20.62
CA VAL A 33 -1.97 8.59 20.90
C VAL A 33 -3.49 8.63 20.96
N GLU A 34 -4.11 9.63 21.58
CA GLU A 34 -5.58 9.75 21.64
C GLU A 34 -6.19 9.97 20.25
N GLU A 35 -5.62 10.85 19.43
CA GLU A 35 -6.11 11.11 18.07
C GLU A 35 -5.92 9.88 17.16
N LEU A 36 -4.77 9.21 17.23
CA LEU A 36 -4.49 7.97 16.50
C LEU A 36 -5.46 6.86 16.93
N THR A 37 -5.70 6.71 18.23
CA THR A 37 -6.63 5.73 18.79
C THR A 37 -8.06 6.00 18.30
N GLY A 38 -8.49 7.26 18.28
CA GLY A 38 -9.77 7.68 17.73
C GLY A 38 -9.93 7.30 16.25
N LYS A 39 -8.94 7.65 15.41
CA LYS A 39 -8.94 7.30 13.98
C LYS A 39 -8.95 5.78 13.76
N MET A 40 -8.18 5.03 14.55
CA MET A 40 -8.16 3.57 14.50
C MET A 40 -9.50 2.94 14.85
N LYS A 41 -10.17 3.47 15.88
CA LYS A 41 -11.49 2.99 16.31
C LYS A 41 -12.52 3.16 15.20
N VAL A 42 -12.57 4.33 14.57
CA VAL A 42 -13.46 4.61 13.43
C VAL A 42 -13.19 3.68 12.25
N THR A 43 -11.90 3.46 11.90
CA THR A 43 -11.55 2.53 10.81
C THR A 43 -11.98 1.10 11.14
N ARG A 44 -11.74 0.61 12.36
CA ARG A 44 -12.20 -0.72 12.81
C ARG A 44 -13.70 -0.86 12.75
N GLU A 45 -14.45 0.11 13.27
CA GLU A 45 -15.91 0.08 13.28
C GLU A 45 -16.47 0.05 11.86
N ARG A 46 -15.93 0.86 10.94
CA ARG A 46 -16.34 0.85 9.52
C ARG A 46 -16.04 -0.49 8.84
N LEU A 47 -14.88 -1.08 9.12
CA LEU A 47 -14.52 -2.40 8.61
C LEU A 47 -15.44 -3.49 9.16
N GLN A 48 -15.79 -3.41 10.44
CA GLN A 48 -16.69 -4.36 11.10
C GLN A 48 -18.13 -4.24 10.57
N LEU A 49 -18.68 -3.04 10.50
CA LEU A 49 -20.01 -2.78 9.92
C LEU A 49 -20.11 -3.26 8.47
N ARG A 50 -19.04 -3.13 7.67
CA ARG A 50 -18.99 -3.69 6.32
C ARG A 50 -18.91 -5.20 6.29
N ARG A 51 -18.21 -5.83 7.25
CA ARG A 51 -18.17 -7.29 7.37
C ARG A 51 -19.54 -7.87 7.72
N GLU A 52 -20.34 -7.15 8.50
CA GLU A 52 -21.65 -7.60 8.99
C GLU A 52 -22.82 -7.35 8.00
N ASN A 53 -22.79 -6.30 7.18
CA ASN A 53 -23.87 -5.93 6.24
C ASN A 53 -23.86 -6.71 4.90
N ASP A 54 -23.58 -8.02 4.95
CA ASP A 54 -23.09 -8.80 3.80
C ASP A 54 -24.19 -9.32 2.84
N THR A 55 -24.59 -8.49 1.87
CA THR A 55 -25.22 -8.97 0.61
C THR A 55 -24.86 -8.13 -0.63
N SER A 56 -24.56 -6.84 -0.46
CA SER A 56 -24.10 -5.93 -1.54
C SER A 56 -22.56 -5.79 -1.61
N SER A 57 -21.85 -6.25 -0.58
CA SER A 57 -20.42 -5.97 -0.34
C SER A 57 -19.44 -6.76 -1.24
N LEU A 58 -19.94 -7.73 -2.01
CA LEU A 58 -19.12 -8.55 -2.92
C LEU A 58 -18.64 -7.81 -4.17
N LEU A 59 -19.05 -6.55 -4.37
CA LEU A 59 -18.74 -5.80 -5.59
C LEU A 59 -17.41 -5.03 -5.53
N SER A 60 -16.91 -4.64 -4.34
CA SER A 60 -15.57 -4.00 -4.22
C SER A 60 -15.08 -3.92 -2.75
N PRO A 61 -13.80 -4.25 -2.47
CA PRO A 61 -13.22 -4.14 -1.12
C PRO A 61 -13.27 -2.71 -0.56
N TYR A 62 -13.30 -2.56 0.76
CA TYR A 62 -13.08 -1.27 1.42
C TYR A 62 -11.62 -0.83 1.26
N VAL A 63 -11.41 0.38 0.73
CA VAL A 63 -10.06 0.89 0.45
C VAL A 63 -9.67 1.96 1.47
N THR A 64 -8.52 1.78 2.12
CA THR A 64 -7.86 2.81 2.94
C THR A 64 -6.56 3.23 2.26
N LEU A 65 -6.48 4.47 1.79
CA LEU A 65 -5.22 5.04 1.27
C LEU A 65 -4.42 5.63 2.43
N THR A 66 -3.13 5.30 2.50
CA THR A 66 -2.21 5.87 3.49
C THR A 66 -0.98 6.48 2.84
N PHE A 67 -0.60 7.66 3.31
CA PHE A 67 0.57 8.38 2.85
C PHE A 67 1.12 9.26 3.98
N ALA A 68 2.43 9.50 3.94
CA ALA A 68 3.08 10.53 4.74
C ALA A 68 3.49 11.67 3.82
N GLN A 69 3.23 12.91 4.23
CA GLN A 69 3.63 14.09 3.50
C GLN A 69 4.32 15.09 4.42
N THR A 70 5.23 15.88 3.87
CA THR A 70 5.76 17.07 4.52
C THR A 70 4.67 18.15 4.62
N LEU A 71 4.91 19.21 5.39
CA LEU A 71 3.94 20.29 5.61
C LEU A 71 3.54 21.03 4.32
N ASP A 72 4.46 21.12 3.36
CA ASP A 72 4.25 21.68 2.02
C ASP A 72 3.61 20.69 1.03
N GLY A 73 3.27 19.47 1.49
CA GLY A 73 2.54 18.47 0.70
C GLY A 73 3.43 17.54 -0.14
N SER A 74 4.74 17.54 0.07
CA SER A 74 5.64 16.62 -0.66
C SER A 74 5.67 15.22 -0.04
N ILE A 75 5.63 14.20 -0.90
CA ILE A 75 5.71 12.78 -0.51
C ILE A 75 7.05 12.11 -0.86
N ALA A 76 7.89 12.78 -1.67
CA ALA A 76 9.21 12.32 -2.10
C ALA A 76 10.13 13.52 -2.40
N THR A 77 11.43 13.27 -2.47
CA THR A 77 12.43 14.25 -2.93
C THR A 77 12.35 14.50 -4.44
N LEU A 78 13.10 15.51 -4.94
CA LEU A 78 13.26 15.84 -6.36
C LEU A 78 13.62 14.63 -7.22
N ASP A 79 14.49 13.76 -6.70
CA ASP A 79 14.96 12.56 -7.41
C ASP A 79 14.01 11.36 -7.24
N ARG A 80 12.76 11.60 -6.78
CA ARG A 80 11.78 10.57 -6.41
C ARG A 80 12.29 9.58 -5.37
N ARG A 81 13.32 9.97 -4.59
CA ARG A 81 13.75 9.17 -3.44
C ARG A 81 12.75 9.35 -2.30
N PRO A 82 12.38 8.26 -1.61
CA PRO A 82 11.52 8.33 -0.44
C PRO A 82 12.05 9.34 0.58
N LEU A 83 11.16 10.17 1.12
CA LEU A 83 11.47 10.97 2.30
C LEU A 83 11.12 10.14 3.53
N GLU A 84 12.08 10.01 4.42
CA GLU A 84 11.79 9.51 5.76
C GLU A 84 11.05 10.62 6.53
N ILE A 85 9.72 10.63 6.43
CA ILE A 85 8.84 11.62 7.09
C ILE A 85 8.29 11.06 8.40
N SER A 86 8.03 9.75 8.43
CA SER A 86 7.37 9.04 9.53
C SER A 86 8.21 9.02 10.82
N CYS A 87 7.56 9.29 11.95
CA CYS A 87 8.07 9.05 13.31
C CYS A 87 7.61 7.68 13.85
N ASN A 88 8.10 7.28 15.02
CA ASN A 88 7.76 5.99 15.65
C ASN A 88 6.25 5.81 15.84
N GLU A 89 5.55 6.84 16.29
CA GLU A 89 4.10 6.83 16.55
C GLU A 89 3.33 6.57 15.26
N SER A 90 3.73 7.24 14.17
CA SER A 90 3.15 7.02 12.84
C SER A 90 3.42 5.61 12.31
N MET A 91 4.59 5.02 12.63
CA MET A 91 4.90 3.64 12.26
C MET A 91 4.04 2.64 13.02
N VAL A 92 3.82 2.84 14.32
CA VAL A 92 2.89 2.02 15.11
C VAL A 92 1.49 2.08 14.52
N MET A 93 1.01 3.27 14.15
CA MET A 93 -0.28 3.45 13.46
C MET A 93 -0.35 2.65 12.16
N THR A 94 0.67 2.74 11.30
CA THR A 94 0.75 1.97 10.05
C THR A 94 0.65 0.47 10.32
N HIS A 95 1.37 -0.05 11.32
CA HIS A 95 1.30 -1.46 11.69
C HIS A 95 -0.09 -1.87 12.23
N HIS A 96 -0.75 -0.98 12.96
CA HIS A 96 -2.14 -1.20 13.39
C HIS A 96 -3.11 -1.22 12.21
N LEU A 97 -2.98 -0.31 11.25
CA LEU A 97 -3.78 -0.33 10.03
C LEU A 97 -3.56 -1.62 9.25
N ARG A 98 -2.30 -2.05 9.07
CA ARG A 98 -1.98 -3.36 8.46
C ARG A 98 -2.71 -4.50 9.18
N SER A 99 -2.74 -4.49 10.51
CA SER A 99 -3.34 -5.56 11.32
C SER A 99 -4.85 -5.70 11.18
N VAL A 100 -5.55 -4.67 10.70
CA VAL A 100 -7.02 -4.66 10.58
C VAL A 100 -7.52 -4.81 9.14
N HIS A 101 -6.61 -4.82 8.15
CA HIS A 101 -6.97 -5.01 6.74
C HIS A 101 -6.67 -6.44 6.29
N ASP A 102 -7.45 -6.94 5.33
CA ASP A 102 -7.20 -8.27 4.75
C ASP A 102 -6.00 -8.23 3.81
N CYS A 103 -5.83 -7.12 3.08
CA CYS A 103 -4.76 -6.91 2.11
C CYS A 103 -4.01 -5.59 2.32
N ILE A 104 -2.76 -5.59 1.87
CA ILE A 104 -1.93 -4.38 1.70
C ILE A 104 -1.44 -4.31 0.26
N LEU A 105 -1.73 -3.22 -0.43
CA LEU A 105 -1.44 -3.01 -1.85
C LEU A 105 -0.28 -2.02 -2.02
N VAL A 106 0.70 -2.41 -2.84
CA VAL A 106 1.85 -1.59 -3.21
C VAL A 106 2.14 -1.74 -4.71
N GLY A 107 2.80 -0.75 -5.30
CA GLY A 107 3.34 -0.86 -6.66
C GLY A 107 4.65 -1.67 -6.70
N ILE A 108 4.96 -2.27 -7.85
CA ILE A 108 6.26 -2.93 -8.10
C ILE A 108 7.45 -1.99 -7.88
N GLY A 109 7.27 -0.69 -8.14
CA GLY A 109 8.29 0.33 -7.87
C GLY A 109 8.72 0.34 -6.40
N THR A 110 7.75 0.33 -5.47
CA THR A 110 7.97 0.27 -4.02
C THR A 110 8.70 -1.01 -3.61
N VAL A 111 8.32 -2.15 -4.18
CA VAL A 111 8.99 -3.44 -3.88
C VAL A 111 10.45 -3.40 -4.33
N ARG A 112 10.73 -2.77 -5.47
CA ARG A 112 12.09 -2.66 -6.02
C ARG A 112 12.97 -1.66 -5.28
N SER A 113 12.40 -0.54 -4.82
CA SER A 113 13.15 0.50 -4.13
C SER A 113 13.39 0.15 -2.66
N ASP A 114 12.36 -0.35 -1.97
CA ASP A 114 12.33 -0.41 -0.52
C ASP A 114 12.48 -1.84 0.01
N ASP A 115 12.26 -2.85 -0.84
CA ASP A 115 12.26 -4.28 -0.50
C ASP A 115 11.52 -4.57 0.83
N PRO A 116 10.24 -4.17 0.95
CA PRO A 116 9.53 -4.19 2.23
C PRO A 116 9.09 -5.60 2.62
N SER A 117 8.97 -5.85 3.93
CA SER A 117 8.36 -7.10 4.43
C SER A 117 6.83 -7.06 4.45
N LEU A 118 6.23 -5.87 4.50
CA LEU A 118 4.78 -5.62 4.59
C LEU A 118 4.07 -6.39 5.74
N THR A 119 4.81 -6.68 6.81
CA THR A 119 4.31 -7.40 7.99
C THR A 119 3.84 -6.44 9.10
N VAL A 120 3.09 -6.98 10.05
CA VAL A 120 2.73 -6.39 11.34
C VAL A 120 3.79 -6.81 12.37
N ARG A 121 4.52 -5.86 12.95
CA ARG A 121 5.60 -6.13 13.92
C ARG A 121 5.72 -5.15 15.08
N LEU A 122 4.99 -4.03 15.03
CA LEU A 122 4.97 -3.02 16.09
C LEU A 122 3.66 -3.05 16.90
N CYS A 123 2.79 -4.03 16.64
CA CYS A 123 1.57 -4.27 17.39
C CYS A 123 1.12 -5.74 17.24
N ASN A 124 0.11 -6.14 18.00
CA ASN A 124 -0.51 -7.45 17.85
C ASN A 124 -1.52 -7.46 16.69
N GLY A 125 -1.59 -8.57 15.97
CA GLY A 125 -2.57 -8.84 14.92
C GLY A 125 -2.00 -9.62 13.75
N SER A 126 -2.84 -9.94 12.78
CA SER A 126 -2.46 -10.75 11.61
C SER A 126 -1.74 -9.91 10.56
N ASN A 127 -0.80 -10.54 9.84
CA ASN A 127 -0.22 -9.92 8.65
C ASN A 127 -1.26 -9.83 7.53
N PRO A 128 -1.45 -8.66 6.89
CA PRO A 128 -2.27 -8.56 5.70
C PRO A 128 -1.61 -9.31 4.53
N LYS A 129 -2.41 -9.80 3.58
CA LYS A 129 -1.92 -10.39 2.33
C LYS A 129 -1.35 -9.28 1.44
N PRO A 130 -0.06 -9.33 1.04
CA PRO A 130 0.48 -8.34 0.13
C PRO A 130 -0.13 -8.47 -1.27
N VAL A 131 -0.42 -7.34 -1.91
CA VAL A 131 -0.87 -7.22 -3.29
C VAL A 131 0.13 -6.35 -4.02
N VAL A 132 0.83 -6.90 -5.00
CA VAL A 132 1.85 -6.17 -5.76
C VAL A 132 1.31 -5.89 -7.16
N LEU A 133 1.22 -4.61 -7.53
CA LEU A 133 0.88 -4.19 -8.89
C LEU A 133 2.13 -4.30 -9.77
N ASP A 134 2.19 -5.34 -10.59
CA ASP A 134 3.34 -5.66 -11.45
C ASP A 134 2.84 -6.19 -12.81
N PRO A 135 2.44 -5.28 -13.72
CA PRO A 135 1.81 -5.63 -14.99
C PRO A 135 2.59 -6.66 -15.81
N ARG A 136 3.92 -6.73 -15.62
CA ARG A 136 4.87 -7.53 -16.42
C ARG A 136 5.61 -8.60 -15.61
N LEU A 137 5.16 -8.92 -14.38
CA LEU A 137 5.74 -9.95 -13.50
C LEU A 137 7.25 -9.81 -13.24
N THR A 138 7.71 -8.58 -13.11
CA THR A 138 9.12 -8.22 -12.99
C THR A 138 9.66 -8.17 -11.55
N ILE A 139 8.87 -8.58 -10.56
CA ILE A 139 9.29 -8.81 -9.17
C ILE A 139 10.47 -9.76 -9.13
N ARG A 140 11.49 -9.43 -8.34
CA ARG A 140 12.72 -10.23 -8.25
C ARG A 140 12.53 -11.41 -7.30
N ARG A 141 13.10 -12.57 -7.63
CA ARG A 141 13.02 -13.79 -6.80
C ARG A 141 13.62 -13.61 -5.40
N ASP A 142 14.60 -12.73 -5.26
CA ASP A 142 15.33 -12.50 -4.03
C ASP A 142 14.70 -11.44 -3.11
N CYS A 143 13.64 -10.75 -3.53
CA CYS A 143 12.98 -9.76 -2.67
C CYS A 143 12.34 -10.43 -1.44
N ARG A 144 12.27 -9.70 -0.33
CA ARG A 144 11.80 -10.22 0.97
C ARG A 144 10.44 -10.88 0.91
N LEU A 145 9.52 -10.36 0.09
CA LEU A 145 8.18 -10.92 -0.07
C LEU A 145 8.20 -12.38 -0.58
N LEU A 146 9.22 -12.75 -1.35
CA LEU A 146 9.38 -14.09 -1.91
C LEU A 146 10.41 -14.94 -1.15
N SER A 147 11.47 -14.32 -0.63
CA SER A 147 12.60 -15.04 -0.01
C SER A 147 12.46 -15.23 1.51
N SER A 148 11.75 -14.34 2.21
CA SER A 148 11.62 -14.41 3.67
C SER A 148 10.50 -15.37 4.09
N PRO A 149 10.75 -16.27 5.06
CA PRO A 149 9.70 -17.12 5.63
C PRO A 149 8.73 -16.35 6.54
N ALA A 150 9.13 -15.18 7.04
CA ALA A 150 8.28 -14.34 7.88
C ALA A 150 7.21 -13.57 7.07
N CYS A 151 7.37 -13.47 5.74
CA CYS A 151 6.46 -12.75 4.87
C CYS A 151 5.36 -13.65 4.34
N VAL A 152 4.13 -13.14 4.31
CA VAL A 152 3.02 -13.80 3.61
C VAL A 152 3.27 -13.68 2.11
N ARG A 153 3.16 -14.80 1.38
CA ARG A 153 3.34 -14.79 -0.08
C ARG A 153 2.32 -13.88 -0.77
N PRO A 154 2.75 -13.03 -1.72
CA PRO A 154 1.90 -11.99 -2.30
C PRO A 154 0.84 -12.55 -3.26
N ILE A 155 -0.19 -11.74 -3.48
CA ILE A 155 -0.96 -11.72 -4.73
C ILE A 155 -0.20 -10.79 -5.69
N VAL A 156 0.12 -11.25 -6.90
CA VAL A 156 0.77 -10.44 -7.93
C VAL A 156 -0.24 -10.11 -9.02
N ALA A 157 -0.65 -8.85 -9.11
CA ALA A 157 -1.57 -8.36 -10.12
C ALA A 157 -0.78 -7.99 -11.38
N CYS A 158 -1.04 -8.70 -12.48
CA CYS A 158 -0.33 -8.58 -13.75
C CYS A 158 -1.30 -8.42 -14.93
N SER A 159 -0.78 -8.20 -16.14
CA SER A 159 -1.64 -8.21 -17.33
C SER A 159 -2.21 -9.61 -17.58
N ARG A 160 -3.43 -9.69 -18.14
CA ARG A 160 -3.99 -10.98 -18.58
C ARG A 160 -3.09 -11.71 -19.59
N ALA A 161 -2.36 -10.97 -20.42
CA ALA A 161 -1.44 -11.53 -21.38
C ALA A 161 -0.23 -12.20 -20.70
N ASP A 162 0.38 -11.55 -19.70
CA ASP A 162 1.51 -12.11 -18.96
C ASP A 162 1.08 -13.27 -18.05
N LEU A 163 -0.13 -13.25 -17.50
CA LEU A 163 -0.68 -14.39 -16.75
C LEU A 163 -0.66 -15.68 -17.59
N VAL A 164 -1.07 -15.60 -18.86
CA VAL A 164 -1.19 -16.78 -19.74
C VAL A 164 0.12 -17.16 -20.42
N ASN A 165 0.90 -16.17 -20.85
CA ASN A 165 2.04 -16.41 -21.76
C ASN A 165 3.41 -16.41 -21.06
N SER A 166 3.49 -16.00 -19.79
CA SER A 166 4.78 -15.89 -19.09
C SER A 166 5.07 -17.11 -18.22
N SER A 167 6.23 -17.74 -18.44
CA SER A 167 6.76 -18.76 -17.52
C SER A 167 6.96 -18.22 -16.10
N ARG A 168 7.07 -16.89 -15.96
CA ARG A 168 7.19 -16.22 -14.67
C ARG A 168 5.94 -16.35 -13.80
N ALA A 169 4.74 -16.41 -14.41
CA ALA A 169 3.50 -16.61 -13.66
C ALA A 169 3.51 -17.97 -12.96
N VAL A 170 3.78 -19.04 -13.72
CA VAL A 170 3.90 -20.42 -13.21
C VAL A 170 4.94 -20.51 -12.09
N GLU A 171 6.08 -19.84 -12.27
CA GLU A 171 7.14 -19.86 -11.29
C GLU A 171 6.76 -19.14 -9.99
N LEU A 172 6.06 -18.00 -10.07
CA LEU A 172 5.55 -17.30 -8.89
C LEU A 172 4.50 -18.15 -8.15
N GLU A 173 3.63 -18.84 -8.88
CA GLU A 173 2.66 -19.78 -8.29
C GLU A 173 3.38 -20.94 -7.59
N ALA A 174 4.45 -21.48 -8.18
CA ALA A 174 5.28 -22.51 -7.55
C ALA A 174 5.98 -22.03 -6.25
N LEU A 175 6.21 -20.72 -6.12
CA LEU A 175 6.71 -20.08 -4.89
C LEU A 175 5.60 -19.80 -3.84
N GLY A 176 4.35 -20.17 -4.14
CA GLY A 176 3.18 -19.99 -3.29
C GLY A 176 2.49 -18.63 -3.44
N CYS A 177 2.83 -17.85 -4.46
CA CYS A 177 2.11 -16.63 -4.80
C CYS A 177 0.77 -16.96 -5.44
N THR A 178 -0.17 -16.02 -5.35
CA THR A 178 -1.37 -16.02 -6.20
C THR A 178 -1.10 -15.06 -7.35
N VAL A 179 -1.18 -15.49 -8.60
CA VAL A 179 -1.03 -14.57 -9.75
C VAL A 179 -2.41 -14.24 -10.29
N MET A 180 -2.70 -12.95 -10.44
CA MET A 180 -4.01 -12.45 -10.81
C MET A 180 -3.90 -11.60 -12.08
N GLY A 181 -4.65 -11.99 -13.11
CA GLY A 181 -4.69 -11.26 -14.38
C GLY A 181 -5.69 -10.12 -14.33
N CYS A 182 -5.24 -8.91 -14.64
CA CYS A 182 -6.01 -7.68 -14.65
C CYS A 182 -6.01 -7.04 -16.03
N GLU A 183 -7.03 -6.23 -16.28
CA GLU A 183 -7.05 -5.32 -17.43
C GLU A 183 -5.96 -4.26 -17.28
N LEU A 184 -5.45 -3.76 -18.40
CA LEU A 184 -4.51 -2.65 -18.43
C LEU A 184 -5.19 -1.38 -18.92
N GLN A 185 -4.76 -0.26 -18.36
CA GLN A 185 -5.05 1.06 -18.88
C GLN A 185 -4.19 1.37 -20.11
N ALA A 186 -4.54 2.41 -20.87
CA ALA A 186 -3.79 2.82 -22.07
C ALA A 186 -2.32 3.19 -21.80
N ASN A 187 -1.99 3.58 -20.56
CA ASN A 187 -0.62 3.87 -20.11
C ASN A 187 0.18 2.60 -19.71
N GLY A 188 -0.42 1.41 -19.81
CA GLY A 188 0.20 0.14 -19.45
C GLY A 188 0.17 -0.21 -17.96
N HIS A 189 -0.45 0.61 -17.11
CA HIS A 189 -0.69 0.27 -15.70
C HIS A 189 -1.87 -0.69 -15.57
N VAL A 190 -1.90 -1.48 -14.50
CA VAL A 190 -3.08 -2.29 -14.18
C VAL A 190 -4.25 -1.40 -13.82
N ASP A 191 -5.43 -1.73 -14.34
CA ASP A 191 -6.66 -1.04 -14.00
C ASP A 191 -7.11 -1.37 -12.58
N LEU A 192 -7.22 -0.35 -11.72
CA LEU A 192 -7.55 -0.54 -10.30
C LEU A 192 -8.94 -1.13 -10.10
N VAL A 193 -9.90 -0.85 -10.98
CA VAL A 193 -11.24 -1.47 -10.91
C VAL A 193 -11.12 -2.97 -11.14
N SER A 194 -10.36 -3.40 -12.15
CA SER A 194 -10.05 -4.81 -12.38
C SER A 194 -9.35 -5.47 -11.19
N VAL A 195 -8.39 -4.78 -10.55
CA VAL A 195 -7.72 -5.26 -9.33
C VAL A 195 -8.71 -5.47 -8.19
N LEU A 196 -9.55 -4.47 -7.90
CA LEU A 196 -10.53 -4.54 -6.80
C LEU A 196 -11.56 -5.66 -7.02
N CYS A 197 -12.05 -5.86 -8.25
CA CYS A 197 -12.92 -6.97 -8.60
C CYS A 197 -12.24 -8.34 -8.40
N GLY A 198 -10.96 -8.44 -8.76
CA GLY A 198 -10.16 -9.64 -8.53
C GLY A 198 -9.97 -9.95 -7.04
N LEU A 199 -9.66 -8.93 -6.24
CA LEU A 199 -9.55 -9.05 -4.78
C LEU A 199 -10.88 -9.46 -4.14
N ALA A 200 -12.01 -8.89 -4.57
CA ALA A 200 -13.33 -9.30 -4.11
C ALA A 200 -13.63 -10.77 -4.44
N SER A 201 -13.23 -11.24 -5.62
CA SER A 201 -13.35 -12.64 -6.04
C SER A 201 -12.52 -13.58 -5.16
N LEU A 202 -11.38 -13.10 -4.66
CA LEU A 202 -10.55 -13.77 -3.65
C LEU A 202 -11.07 -13.61 -2.21
N ARG A 203 -12.28 -13.08 -2.02
CA ARG A 203 -12.95 -12.83 -0.73
C ARG A 203 -12.22 -11.84 0.17
N MET A 204 -11.39 -10.97 -0.40
CA MET A 204 -10.76 -9.87 0.33
C MET A 204 -11.77 -8.74 0.49
N LYS A 205 -12.09 -8.37 1.73
CA LYS A 205 -13.11 -7.37 2.07
C LYS A 205 -12.51 -5.99 2.29
N SER A 206 -11.21 -5.91 2.58
CA SER A 206 -10.52 -4.63 2.79
C SER A 206 -9.08 -4.63 2.26
N VAL A 207 -8.67 -3.49 1.74
CA VAL A 207 -7.32 -3.25 1.23
C VAL A 207 -6.80 -1.91 1.74
N MET A 208 -5.62 -1.94 2.33
CA MET A 208 -4.84 -0.76 2.64
C MET A 208 -3.89 -0.50 1.47
N VAL A 209 -3.84 0.71 0.95
CA VAL A 209 -2.88 1.11 -0.10
C VAL A 209 -1.73 1.85 0.55
N GLU A 210 -0.51 1.34 0.36
CA GLU A 210 0.73 1.93 0.83
C GLU A 210 1.68 2.24 -0.34
N GLY A 211 2.10 3.50 -0.44
CA GLY A 211 3.24 3.88 -1.26
C GLY A 211 3.06 3.74 -2.79
N GLY A 212 3.99 4.37 -3.50
CA GLY A 212 4.01 4.46 -4.96
C GLY A 212 3.20 5.65 -5.46
N ALA A 213 3.89 6.74 -5.83
CA ALA A 213 3.25 7.94 -6.39
C ALA A 213 2.46 7.71 -7.69
N GLN A 214 2.47 6.49 -8.22
CA GLN A 214 1.83 6.06 -9.47
C GLN A 214 0.74 5.00 -9.25
N VAL A 215 0.53 4.57 -8.00
CA VAL A 215 -0.58 3.70 -7.58
C VAL A 215 -1.78 4.58 -7.27
#